data_AF-A0AA35RZH0-F1
#
_entry.id   AF-A0AA35RZH0-F1
#
_cell.length_a   1.000
_cell.length_b   1.000
_cell.length_c   1.000
_cell.angle_alpha   90.00
_cell.angle_beta   90.00
_cell.angle_gamma   90.00
#
_symmetry.space_group_name_H-M   'P 1'
#
loop_
_entity.id
_entity.type
_entity.pdbx_description
1 polymer ?
#
loop_
_entity_poly.entity_id
_entity_poly.type
_entity_poly.pdbx_seq_one_letter_code
_entity_poly.pdbx_strand_id
1 'polypeptide(L)'
;MPTTDPPRPLFTLSSGKFLTRSRLTNVIRRLLRATGLSMQEAKRYGTHSLRIGAATDAAALGLPSWLIQAAGRWKSAAYPRYIRSPRKALMRVAPALAAQAQS
;
A
#
# COMPACT_ATOMS: atom_id res chain seq x y z
N MET A 1 -4.46 34.32 -0.05
CA MET A 1 -5.34 34.53 -1.23
C MET A 1 -5.89 33.17 -1.65
N PRO A 2 -7.20 32.88 -1.54
CA PRO A 2 -7.76 31.68 -2.14
C PRO A 2 -7.91 31.91 -3.65
N THR A 3 -7.25 31.11 -4.46
CA THR A 3 -7.43 31.10 -5.92
C THR A 3 -8.84 30.58 -6.22
N THR A 4 -9.72 31.43 -6.76
CA THR A 4 -11.11 31.14 -7.16
C THR A 4 -11.21 30.28 -8.43
N ASP A 5 -10.20 29.45 -8.70
CA ASP A 5 -10.27 28.48 -9.78
C ASP A 5 -11.01 27.22 -9.30
N PRO A 6 -11.93 26.65 -10.11
CA PRO A 6 -12.55 25.38 -9.78
C PRO A 6 -11.48 24.30 -9.65
N PRO A 7 -11.61 23.36 -8.70
CA PRO A 7 -10.60 22.34 -8.44
C PRO A 7 -10.34 21.52 -9.70
N ARG A 8 -9.13 21.66 -10.25
CA ARG A 8 -8.68 20.93 -11.43
C ARG A 8 -8.00 19.61 -11.03
N PRO A 9 -8.16 18.54 -11.82
CA PRO A 9 -7.48 17.28 -11.55
C PRO A 9 -5.96 17.45 -11.66
N LEU A 10 -5.22 17.01 -10.64
CA LEU A 10 -3.75 17.04 -10.64
C LEU A 10 -3.14 16.17 -11.74
N PHE A 11 -3.80 15.07 -12.09
CA PHE A 11 -3.34 14.13 -13.11
C PHE A 11 -4.31 14.09 -14.29
N THR A 12 -3.84 14.55 -15.44
CA THR A 12 -4.53 14.48 -16.73
C THR A 12 -3.72 13.61 -17.69
N LEU A 13 -4.43 12.98 -18.62
CA LEU A 13 -3.84 12.26 -19.75
C LEU A 13 -3.50 13.27 -20.85
N SER A 14 -2.66 12.85 -21.81
CA SER A 14 -2.38 13.64 -23.02
C SER A 14 -3.64 14.00 -23.82
N SER A 15 -4.72 13.23 -23.66
CA SER A 15 -6.04 13.51 -24.24
C SER A 15 -6.86 14.57 -23.49
N GLY A 16 -6.32 15.20 -22.44
CA GLY A 16 -7.00 16.19 -21.61
C GLY A 16 -7.98 15.59 -20.58
N LYS A 17 -8.25 14.28 -20.63
CA LYS A 17 -9.12 13.59 -19.66
C LYS A 17 -8.40 13.35 -18.33
N PHE A 18 -9.12 13.41 -17.21
CA PHE A 18 -8.55 13.11 -15.90
C PHE A 18 -8.21 11.62 -15.74
N LEU A 19 -7.22 11.32 -14.89
CA LEU A 19 -6.83 9.94 -14.59
C LEU A 19 -7.88 9.25 -13.71
N THR A 20 -8.46 8.16 -14.21
CA THR A 20 -9.41 7.35 -13.43
C THR A 20 -8.71 6.22 -12.66
N ARG A 21 -9.33 5.74 -11.58
CA ARG A 21 -8.88 4.57 -10.83
C ARG A 21 -8.73 3.32 -11.71
N SER A 22 -9.67 3.09 -12.64
CA SER A 22 -9.65 1.93 -13.53
C SER A 22 -8.47 1.99 -14.50
N ARG A 23 -8.17 3.18 -15.04
CA ARG A 23 -7.00 3.40 -15.90
C ARG A 23 -5.70 3.15 -15.14
N LEU A 24 -5.55 3.72 -13.94
CA LEU A 24 -4.37 3.47 -13.11
C LEU A 24 -4.21 1.99 -12.77
N THR A 25 -5.29 1.30 -12.44
CA THR A 25 -5.27 -0.15 -12.17
C THR A 25 -4.83 -0.94 -13.40
N ASN A 26 -5.27 -0.55 -14.60
CA ASN A 26 -4.83 -1.20 -15.84
C ASN A 26 -3.35 -0.94 -16.13
N VAL A 27 -2.83 0.25 -15.84
CA VAL A 27 -1.40 0.55 -15.93
C VAL A 27 -0.61 -0.35 -14.99
N ILE A 28 -1.02 -0.46 -13.72
CA ILE A 28 -0.38 -1.34 -12.73
C ILE A 28 -0.33 -2.78 -13.24
N ARG A 29 -1.46 -3.32 -13.72
CA ARG A 29 -1.54 -4.69 -14.23
C ARG A 29 -0.67 -4.91 -15.46
N ARG A 30 -0.60 -3.93 -16.36
CA ARG A 30 0.28 -3.98 -17.53
C ARG A 30 1.76 -4.05 -17.11
N LEU A 31 2.15 -3.24 -16.14
CA LEU A 31 3.52 -3.24 -15.61
C LEU A 31 3.87 -4.56 -14.91
N LEU A 32 2.95 -5.12 -14.11
CA LEU A 32 3.14 -6.44 -13.48
C LEU A 32 3.30 -7.57 -14.49
N ARG A 33 2.61 -7.50 -15.64
CA ARG A 33 2.82 -8.48 -16.71
C ARG A 33 4.20 -8.37 -17.33
N ALA A 34 4.75 -7.16 -17.42
CA ALA A 34 6.11 -6.94 -17.93
C ALA A 34 7.18 -7.53 -17.01
N THR A 35 6.87 -7.81 -15.74
CA THR A 35 7.77 -8.51 -14.81
C THR A 35 7.60 -10.03 -14.83
N GLY A 36 6.86 -10.59 -15.79
CA GLY A 36 6.69 -12.03 -15.98
C GLY A 36 5.45 -12.64 -15.30
N LEU A 37 4.61 -11.85 -14.63
CA LEU A 37 3.36 -12.37 -14.05
C LEU A 37 2.32 -12.64 -15.15
N SER A 38 1.59 -13.74 -15.01
CA SER A 38 0.43 -14.02 -15.87
C SER A 38 -0.69 -13.00 -15.67
N MET A 39 -1.62 -12.95 -16.63
CA MET A 39 -2.77 -12.02 -16.55
C MET A 39 -3.66 -12.33 -15.33
N GLN A 40 -3.85 -13.60 -15.00
CA GLN A 40 -4.63 -14.08 -13.86
C GLN A 40 -4.00 -13.60 -12.56
N GLU A 41 -2.67 -13.65 -12.46
CA GLU A 41 -1.97 -13.18 -11.26
C GLU A 41 -2.00 -11.66 -11.16
N ALA A 42 -1.75 -10.93 -12.25
CA ALA A 42 -1.80 -9.48 -12.30
C ALA A 42 -3.19 -8.94 -11.91
N LYS A 43 -4.29 -9.62 -12.29
CA LYS A 43 -5.67 -9.22 -11.94
C LYS A 43 -5.89 -9.08 -10.43
N ARG A 44 -5.15 -9.83 -9.60
CA ARG A 44 -5.21 -9.78 -8.12
C ARG A 44 -4.62 -8.49 -7.54
N TYR A 45 -3.93 -7.71 -8.34
CA TYR A 45 -3.28 -6.47 -7.92
C TYR A 45 -3.98 -5.24 -8.50
N GLY A 46 -3.94 -4.16 -7.71
CA GLY A 46 -4.40 -2.83 -8.09
C GLY A 46 -3.94 -1.78 -7.07
N THR A 47 -4.52 -0.59 -7.16
CA THR A 47 -4.19 0.55 -6.29
C THR A 47 -4.29 0.24 -4.80
N HIS A 48 -5.29 -0.55 -4.40
CA HIS A 48 -5.45 -0.97 -3.00
C HIS A 48 -4.34 -1.91 -2.54
N SER A 49 -3.91 -2.85 -3.39
CA SER A 49 -2.81 -3.76 -3.09
C SER A 49 -1.49 -3.02 -2.87
N LEU A 50 -1.23 -1.95 -3.64
CA LEU A 50 -0.07 -1.08 -3.43
C LEU A 50 -0.13 -0.36 -2.08
N ARG A 51 -1.31 0.10 -1.67
CA ARG A 51 -1.52 0.72 -0.35
C ARG A 51 -1.24 -0.25 0.80
N ILE A 52 -1.66 -1.51 0.67
CA ILE A 52 -1.33 -2.60 1.61
C ILE A 52 0.20 -2.83 1.64
N GLY A 53 0.83 -2.91 0.46
CA GLY A 53 2.28 -3.08 0.33
C GLY A 53 3.05 -1.98 1.03
N ALA A 54 2.74 -0.71 0.74
CA ALA A 54 3.38 0.44 1.37
C ALA A 54 3.24 0.45 2.89
N ALA A 55 2.07 0.08 3.42
CA ALA A 55 1.86 -0.04 4.86
C ALA A 55 2.70 -1.16 5.48
N THR A 56 2.79 -2.29 4.78
CA THR A 56 3.54 -3.47 5.20
C THR A 56 5.04 -3.18 5.20
N ASP A 57 5.56 -2.54 4.15
CA ASP A 57 6.98 -2.19 4.03
C ASP A 57 7.37 -1.15 5.09
N ALA A 58 6.53 -0.14 5.33
CA ALA A 58 6.74 0.84 6.40
C ALA A 58 6.83 0.17 7.78
N ALA A 59 5.97 -0.80 8.06
CA ALA A 59 6.02 -1.57 9.30
C ALA A 59 7.27 -2.47 9.37
N ALA A 60 7.66 -3.09 8.25
CA ALA A 60 8.86 -3.92 8.18
C ALA A 60 10.16 -3.13 8.39
N LEU A 61 10.17 -1.85 8.01
CA LEU A 61 11.25 -0.89 8.30
C LEU A 61 11.23 -0.37 9.74
N GLY A 62 10.26 -0.78 10.56
CA GLY A 62 10.15 -0.35 11.95
C GLY A 62 9.65 1.08 12.11
N LEU A 63 9.00 1.67 11.10
CA LEU A 63 8.42 3.00 11.24
C LEU A 63 7.34 3.01 12.33
N PRO A 64 7.27 4.08 13.14
CA PRO A 64 6.31 4.14 14.22
C PRO A 64 4.87 4.19 13.67
N SER A 65 3.95 3.60 14.44
CA SER A 65 2.54 3.44 14.08
C SER A 65 1.85 4.74 13.68
N TRP A 66 2.14 5.85 14.39
CA TRP A 66 1.58 7.17 14.09
C TRP A 66 2.01 7.69 12.72
N LEU A 67 3.24 7.39 12.30
CA LEU A 67 3.77 7.83 11.00
C LEU A 67 3.13 7.04 9.86
N ILE A 68 2.96 5.72 10.05
CA ILE A 68 2.22 4.87 9.11
C ILE A 68 0.77 5.36 8.99
N GLN A 69 0.12 5.65 10.13
CA GLN A 69 -1.24 6.21 10.16
C GLN A 69 -1.36 7.51 9.38
N ALA A 70 -0.45 8.46 9.62
CA ALA A 70 -0.41 9.75 8.95
C ALA A 70 -0.18 9.59 7.45
N ALA A 71 0.81 8.79 7.04
CA ALA A 71 1.15 8.56 5.64
C ALA A 71 -0.01 7.93 4.86
N GLY A 72 -0.74 6.99 5.46
CA GLY A 72 -1.92 6.41 4.83
C GLY A 72 -3.18 7.26 4.95
N ARG A 73 -3.19 8.32 5.77
CA ARG A 73 -4.40 9.09 6.09
C ARG A 73 -5.48 8.23 6.76
N TRP A 74 -5.08 7.33 7.66
CA TRP A 74 -6.04 6.61 8.49
C TRP A 74 -6.45 7.49 9.67
N LYS A 75 -7.76 7.72 9.82
CA LYS A 75 -8.33 8.49 10.94
C LYS A 75 -8.45 7.67 12.23
N SER A 76 -8.31 6.36 12.13
CA SER A 76 -8.42 5.42 13.24
C SER A 76 -7.31 4.39 13.17
N ALA A 77 -7.16 3.61 14.24
CA ALA A 77 -6.25 2.47 14.33
C ALA A 77 -6.65 1.28 13.43
N ALA A 78 -7.29 1.52 12.27
CA ALA A 78 -7.63 0.51 11.27
C ALA A 78 -6.44 0.11 10.36
N TYR A 79 -5.35 0.87 10.40
CA TYR A 79 -4.14 0.60 9.62
C TYR A 79 -3.48 -0.78 9.87
N PRO A 80 -3.54 -1.43 11.06
CA PRO A 80 -2.89 -2.72 11.27
C PRO A 80 -3.45 -3.81 10.36
N ARG A 81 -4.72 -3.72 9.95
CA ARG A 81 -5.34 -4.66 8.99
C ARG A 81 -4.69 -4.59 7.60
N TYR A 82 -3.97 -3.52 7.29
CA TYR A 82 -3.24 -3.34 6.04
C TYR A 82 -1.79 -3.86 6.11
N ILE A 83 -1.29 -4.18 7.31
CA ILE A 83 0.05 -4.73 7.49
C ILE A 83 -0.03 -6.24 7.34
N ARG A 84 0.53 -6.76 6.25
CA ARG A 84 0.68 -8.20 6.06
C ARG A 84 2.02 -8.62 6.63
N SER A 85 2.05 -8.94 7.93
CA SER A 85 3.25 -9.39 8.62
C SER A 85 3.94 -10.51 7.82
N PRO A 86 5.15 -10.28 7.29
CA PRO A 86 5.87 -11.32 6.58
C PRO A 86 6.10 -12.49 7.54
N ARG A 87 5.97 -13.74 7.07
CA ARG A 87 6.33 -14.94 7.87
C ARG A 87 7.70 -14.81 8.52
N LYS A 88 8.65 -14.14 7.85
CA LYS A 88 9.98 -13.81 8.38
C LYS A 88 9.94 -12.97 9.67
N ALA A 89 9.02 -12.02 9.79
CA ALA A 89 8.86 -11.23 11.01
C ALA A 89 8.40 -12.12 12.16
N LEU A 90 7.37 -12.96 11.95
CA LEU A 90 6.90 -13.92 12.95
C LEU A 90 8.00 -14.90 13.39
N MET A 91 8.79 -15.41 12.45
CA MET A 91 9.91 -16.31 12.72
C MET A 91 11.00 -15.66 13.60
N ARG A 92 11.20 -14.34 13.54
CA ARG A 92 12.18 -13.65 14.39
C ARG A 92 11.69 -13.43 15.82
N VAL A 93 10.38 -13.34 16.02
CA VAL A 93 9.79 -13.08 17.35
C VAL A 93 9.50 -14.39 18.11
N ALA A 94 9.29 -15.50 17.39
CA ALA A 94 8.96 -16.80 18.00
C ALA A 94 9.96 -17.27 19.08
N PRO A 95 11.31 -17.19 18.90
CA PRO A 95 12.25 -17.62 19.93
C PRO A 95 12.21 -16.74 21.20
N ALA A 96 12.02 -15.43 21.03
CA ALA A 96 11.96 -14.48 22.14
C ALA A 96 10.71 -14.71 23.02
N LEU A 97 9.57 -15.02 22.40
CA LEU A 97 8.34 -15.36 23.11
C LEU A 97 8.44 -16.71 23.82
N ALA A 98 9.09 -17.71 23.20
CA ALA A 98 9.30 -19.02 23.81
C ALA A 98 10.19 -18.94 25.07
N ALA A 99 11.17 -18.04 25.07
CA ALA A 99 12.04 -17.80 26.22
C ALA A 99 11.31 -17.12 27.40
N GLN A 100 10.38 -16.19 27.13
CA GLN A 100 9.58 -15.54 28.17
C GLN A 100 8.50 -16.45 28.79
N ALA A 101 8.12 -17.54 28.12
CA ALA A 101 7.14 -18.49 28.64
C ALA A 101 7.74 -19.52 29.61
N GLN A 102 9.07 -19.56 29.75
CA GLN A 102 9.82 -20.51 30.60
C GLN A 102 10.34 -19.88 31.90
N SER A 103 10.00 -18.61 32.15
CA SER A 103 10.32 -17.84 33.36
C SER A 103 9.06 -17.53 34.15
#